data_AF-A0A1G7T388-F1
#
_entry.id   AF-A0A1G7T388-F1
#
_cell.length_a   1.000
_cell.length_b   1.000
_cell.length_c   1.000
_cell.angle_alpha   90.00
_cell.angle_beta   90.00
_cell.angle_gamma   90.00
#
_symmetry.space_group_name_H-M   'P 1'
#
loop_
_entity.id
_entity.type
_entity.pdbx_description
1 polymer ?
#
loop_
_entity_poly.entity_id
_entity_poly.type
_entity_poly.pdbx_seq_one_letter_code
_entity_poly.pdbx_strand_id
1 'polypeptide(L)'
;MDDVREVTDSLLAEKPGLESDLEVLLEVDDDGPWTFDEIPLDSGTFGEVVSRGLVEEVDDGYRVADRAAVRAALDGEEIKTDSAETDSSIAVSLPDVDWRAVLALAGALALVAVTRVVFMWGSVFRGEHMVLAGNDPWGYRYYVEQMLAADLSPLAFGSLTEFLGTGLAQDHLYVVVAWWAAELLGGTPAAGLALAWLPVISALLTALLVYLLAARLTTDRRIGLASVLMLALTPVHANLTALGFGDHHAFYYLWLTLTAYALFVIATEYESAVLMRGDGRLPSSRATWAGAALLGIGIIAQSLARYSISRRRLRDPPRNLGRSHRVVPSVR
;
A
#
# COMPACT_ATOMS: atom_id res chain seq x y z
N MET A 1 -0.14 16.13 -23.30
CA MET A 1 0.02 17.05 -24.45
C MET A 1 0.70 16.32 -25.60
N ASP A 2 1.82 15.61 -25.39
CA ASP A 2 2.46 14.84 -26.48
C ASP A 2 1.64 13.62 -26.97
N ASP A 3 0.85 12.99 -26.08
CA ASP A 3 0.06 11.78 -26.39
C ASP A 3 -1.01 12.02 -27.48
N VAL A 4 -1.74 13.13 -27.41
CA VAL A 4 -2.79 13.47 -28.40
C VAL A 4 -2.17 13.74 -29.77
N ARG A 5 -0.99 14.39 -29.81
CA ARG A 5 -0.27 14.67 -31.06
C ARG A 5 0.28 13.37 -31.67
N GLU A 6 0.94 12.53 -30.88
CA GLU A 6 1.48 11.24 -31.35
C GLU A 6 0.37 10.31 -31.87
N VAL A 7 -0.79 10.31 -31.20
CA VAL A 7 -1.99 9.59 -31.65
C VAL A 7 -2.55 10.18 -32.94
N THR A 8 -2.53 11.51 -33.10
CA THR A 8 -2.96 12.19 -34.34
C THR A 8 -2.01 11.85 -35.49
N ASP A 9 -0.69 11.93 -35.28
CA ASP A 9 0.34 11.61 -36.26
C ASP A 9 0.25 10.14 -36.69
N SER A 10 0.05 9.22 -35.74
CA SER A 10 -0.16 7.80 -36.03
C SER A 10 -1.44 7.56 -36.84
N LEU A 11 -2.51 8.30 -36.57
CA LEU A 11 -3.78 8.17 -37.28
C LEU A 11 -3.68 8.74 -38.71
N LEU A 12 -2.99 9.87 -38.89
CA LEU A 12 -2.72 10.47 -40.21
C LEU A 12 -1.77 9.60 -41.05
N ALA A 13 -0.81 8.92 -40.42
CA ALA A 13 0.06 7.96 -41.10
C ALA A 13 -0.72 6.72 -41.61
N GLU A 14 -1.73 6.27 -40.87
CA GLU A 14 -2.60 5.14 -41.26
C GLU A 14 -3.67 5.55 -42.27
N LYS A 15 -4.20 6.77 -42.15
CA LYS A 15 -5.29 7.32 -42.97
C LYS A 15 -5.00 8.77 -43.40
N PRO A 16 -4.18 8.99 -44.44
CA PRO A 16 -3.84 10.33 -44.91
C PRO A 16 -5.06 11.15 -45.37
N GLY A 17 -6.14 10.49 -45.83
CA GLY A 17 -7.37 11.15 -46.24
C GLY A 17 -8.19 11.76 -45.09
N LEU A 18 -7.79 11.55 -43.83
CA LEU A 18 -8.48 12.05 -42.65
C LEU A 18 -8.07 13.49 -42.27
N GLU A 19 -6.98 13.99 -42.86
CA GLU A 19 -6.42 15.32 -42.60
C GLU A 19 -7.47 16.43 -42.80
N SER A 20 -8.16 16.43 -43.94
CA SER A 20 -9.21 17.41 -44.25
C SER A 20 -10.40 17.34 -43.30
N ASP A 21 -10.71 16.16 -42.80
CA ASP A 21 -11.86 15.99 -41.89
C ASP A 21 -11.52 16.48 -40.47
N LEU A 22 -10.25 16.33 -40.04
CA LEU A 22 -9.76 16.87 -38.78
C LEU A 22 -9.61 18.40 -38.82
N GLU A 23 -9.27 18.99 -39.96
CA GLU A 23 -9.29 20.45 -40.14
C GLU A 23 -10.70 21.01 -39.94
N VAL A 24 -11.71 20.41 -40.58
CA VAL A 24 -13.12 20.80 -40.42
C VAL A 24 -13.60 20.57 -38.99
N LEU A 25 -13.16 19.48 -38.35
CA LEU A 25 -13.45 19.20 -36.94
C LEU A 25 -12.94 20.32 -36.02
N LEU A 26 -11.72 20.82 -36.26
CA LEU A 26 -11.15 21.95 -35.51
C LEU A 26 -11.86 23.28 -35.80
N GLU A 27 -12.47 23.46 -36.96
CA GLU A 27 -13.30 24.63 -37.23
C GLU A 27 -14.60 24.58 -36.43
N VAL A 28 -15.32 23.44 -36.49
CA VAL A 28 -16.58 23.23 -35.75
C VAL A 28 -16.37 23.31 -34.23
N ASP A 29 -15.25 22.77 -33.72
CA ASP A 29 -14.90 22.83 -32.30
C ASP A 29 -14.64 24.25 -31.77
N ASP A 30 -14.32 25.21 -32.65
CA ASP A 30 -14.09 26.63 -32.28
C ASP A 30 -15.40 27.31 -31.84
N ASP A 31 -16.53 26.88 -32.41
CA ASP A 31 -17.86 27.45 -32.18
C ASP A 31 -18.55 26.90 -30.91
N GLY A 32 -17.99 25.85 -30.30
CA GLY A 32 -18.49 25.25 -29.06
C GLY A 32 -18.52 23.72 -29.08
N PRO A 33 -19.22 23.07 -28.13
CA PRO A 33 -19.54 21.65 -28.21
C PRO A 33 -20.37 21.35 -29.45
N TRP A 34 -20.07 20.24 -30.12
CA TRP A 34 -20.70 19.85 -31.38
C TRP A 34 -21.26 18.43 -31.33
N THR A 35 -22.16 18.11 -32.26
CA THR A 35 -22.76 16.77 -32.37
C THR A 35 -22.27 16.01 -33.60
N PHE A 36 -22.46 14.69 -33.63
CA PHE A 36 -22.01 13.85 -34.75
C PHE A 36 -22.57 14.30 -36.11
N ASP A 37 -23.77 14.89 -36.12
CA ASP A 37 -24.42 15.35 -37.36
C ASP A 37 -23.79 16.63 -37.94
N GLU A 38 -22.89 17.28 -37.19
CA GLU A 38 -22.28 18.57 -37.54
C GLU A 38 -20.86 18.44 -38.12
N ILE A 39 -20.34 17.21 -38.22
CA ILE A 39 -18.96 16.93 -38.66
C ILE A 39 -18.94 15.99 -39.87
N PRO A 40 -17.90 16.06 -40.73
CA PRO A 40 -17.84 15.26 -41.95
C PRO A 40 -17.36 13.81 -41.72
N LEU A 41 -17.35 13.32 -40.48
CA LEU A 41 -16.87 11.96 -40.16
C LEU A 41 -17.95 10.91 -40.35
N ASP A 42 -17.58 9.78 -40.96
CA ASP A 42 -18.44 8.59 -40.93
C ASP A 42 -18.47 7.96 -39.52
N SER A 43 -19.49 7.16 -39.23
CA SER A 43 -19.70 6.57 -37.91
C SER A 43 -18.56 5.65 -37.43
N GLY A 44 -17.83 5.03 -38.36
CA GLY A 44 -16.69 4.17 -38.03
C GLY A 44 -15.46 5.00 -37.65
N THR A 45 -15.17 6.03 -38.44
CA THR A 45 -14.06 6.96 -38.22
C THR A 45 -14.29 7.81 -36.96
N PHE A 46 -15.53 8.23 -36.71
CA PHE A 46 -15.90 8.91 -35.47
C PHE A 46 -15.65 8.04 -34.23
N GLY A 47 -16.08 6.77 -34.26
CA GLY A 47 -15.83 5.84 -33.15
C GLY A 47 -14.34 5.60 -32.90
N GLU A 48 -13.52 5.62 -33.95
CA GLU A 48 -12.07 5.49 -33.84
C GLU A 48 -11.43 6.72 -33.17
N VAL A 49 -11.79 7.93 -33.61
CA VAL A 49 -11.32 9.20 -33.03
C VAL A 49 -11.67 9.31 -31.54
N VAL A 50 -12.88 8.92 -31.15
CA VAL A 50 -13.30 8.87 -29.74
C VAL A 50 -12.53 7.80 -28.96
N SER A 51 -12.35 6.60 -29.52
CA SER A 51 -11.64 5.51 -28.83
C SER A 51 -10.15 5.79 -28.60
N ARG A 52 -9.55 6.59 -29.48
CA ARG A 52 -8.14 7.03 -29.41
C ARG A 52 -7.96 8.28 -28.53
N GLY A 53 -9.04 8.83 -27.97
CA GLY A 53 -8.98 9.97 -27.05
C GLY A 53 -8.68 11.31 -27.71
N LEU A 54 -8.90 11.43 -29.03
CA LEU A 54 -8.77 12.70 -29.75
C LEU A 54 -9.97 13.62 -29.49
N VAL A 55 -11.11 13.02 -29.12
CA VAL A 55 -12.37 13.71 -28.81
C VAL A 55 -12.90 13.17 -27.49
N GLU A 56 -13.45 14.08 -26.66
CA GLU A 56 -14.10 13.77 -25.39
C GLU A 56 -15.58 14.20 -25.38
N GLU A 57 -16.38 13.48 -24.60
CA GLU A 57 -17.80 13.78 -24.40
C GLU A 57 -17.97 14.82 -23.29
N VAL A 58 -18.77 15.85 -23.55
CA VAL A 58 -19.12 16.94 -22.62
C VAL A 58 -20.65 17.06 -22.51
N ASP A 59 -21.14 17.81 -21.52
CA ASP A 59 -22.57 17.88 -21.19
C ASP A 59 -23.49 18.23 -22.38
N ASP A 60 -23.00 18.97 -23.38
CA ASP A 60 -23.74 19.42 -24.57
C ASP A 60 -23.19 18.86 -25.91
N GLY A 61 -22.45 17.74 -25.89
CA GLY A 61 -21.96 17.09 -27.12
C GLY A 61 -20.53 16.58 -27.01
N TYR A 62 -19.70 16.89 -27.99
CA TYR A 62 -18.29 16.48 -28.04
C TYR A 62 -17.37 17.68 -28.18
N ARG A 63 -16.13 17.54 -27.69
CA ARG A 63 -15.03 18.50 -27.93
C ARG A 63 -13.73 17.79 -28.26
N VAL A 64 -12.85 18.48 -28.98
CA VAL A 64 -11.48 18.00 -29.24
C VAL A 64 -10.66 18.08 -27.96
N ALA A 65 -10.05 16.96 -27.55
CA ALA A 65 -9.37 16.82 -26.27
C ALA A 65 -8.13 17.73 -26.12
N ASP A 66 -7.38 17.95 -27.20
CA ASP A 66 -6.28 18.92 -27.26
C ASP A 66 -6.16 19.52 -28.67
N ARG A 67 -6.88 20.63 -28.88
CA ARG A 67 -6.94 21.37 -30.14
C ARG A 67 -5.57 21.83 -30.64
N ALA A 68 -4.65 22.19 -29.74
CA ALA A 68 -3.33 22.67 -30.10
C ALA A 68 -2.43 21.52 -30.57
N ALA A 69 -2.53 20.35 -29.92
CA ALA A 69 -1.82 19.16 -30.32
C ALA A 69 -2.28 18.61 -31.68
N VAL A 70 -3.59 18.56 -31.93
CA VAL A 70 -4.15 18.13 -33.23
C VAL A 70 -3.76 19.10 -34.34
N ARG A 71 -3.81 20.43 -34.10
CA ARG A 71 -3.36 21.43 -35.07
C ARG A 71 -1.87 21.34 -35.38
N ALA A 72 -1.03 21.14 -34.36
CA ALA A 72 0.42 20.97 -34.55
C ALA A 72 0.80 19.68 -35.32
N ALA A 73 -0.04 18.64 -35.25
CA ALA A 73 0.09 17.43 -36.06
C ALA A 73 -0.23 17.71 -37.54
N LEU A 74 -1.34 18.41 -37.80
CA LEU A 74 -1.79 18.78 -39.15
C LEU A 74 -0.82 19.75 -39.84
N ASP A 75 -0.28 20.73 -39.10
CA ASP A 75 0.66 21.73 -39.66
C ASP A 75 2.06 21.15 -39.98
N GLY A 76 2.31 19.88 -39.65
CA GLY A 76 3.57 19.20 -39.95
C GLY A 76 4.80 19.83 -39.29
N GLU A 77 4.63 20.55 -38.19
CA GLU A 77 5.75 21.25 -37.51
C GLU A 77 6.74 20.25 -36.91
N GLU A 78 7.83 19.96 -37.62
CA GLU A 78 8.94 19.18 -37.08
C GLU A 78 9.47 19.81 -35.78
N ILE A 79 9.60 18.98 -34.74
CA ILE A 79 10.30 19.37 -33.51
C ILE A 79 11.74 19.73 -33.92
N LYS A 80 12.07 21.03 -33.90
CA LYS A 80 13.46 21.49 -33.88
C LYS A 80 14.08 20.96 -32.61
N THR A 81 14.75 19.82 -32.74
CA THR A 81 15.58 19.24 -31.70
C THR A 81 16.87 20.06 -31.67
N ASP A 82 16.85 21.20 -30.98
CA ASP A 82 18.10 21.84 -30.58
C ASP A 82 18.79 20.88 -29.60
N SER A 83 19.94 20.38 -30.05
CA SER A 83 20.84 19.57 -29.25
C SER A 83 21.43 20.44 -28.15
N ALA A 84 20.71 20.56 -27.04
CA ALA A 84 21.24 21.05 -25.78
C ALA A 84 21.36 19.85 -24.83
N GLU A 85 22.60 19.53 -24.44
CA GLU A 85 22.89 18.73 -23.27
C GLU A 85 22.08 19.29 -22.08
N THR A 86 21.06 18.56 -21.63
CA THR A 86 20.32 18.90 -20.42
C THR A 86 19.82 17.61 -19.79
N ASP A 87 20.11 17.51 -18.50
CA ASP A 87 19.71 16.46 -17.56
C ASP A 87 18.37 15.80 -17.90
N SER A 88 18.37 14.46 -17.86
CA SER A 88 17.16 13.64 -17.81
C SER A 88 16.36 13.94 -16.53
N SER A 89 15.63 15.06 -16.49
CA SER A 89 14.55 15.23 -15.54
C SER A 89 13.33 14.51 -16.12
N ILE A 90 13.06 13.32 -15.57
CA ILE A 90 11.79 12.61 -15.75
C ILE A 90 10.68 13.59 -15.34
N ALA A 91 9.94 14.11 -16.31
CA ALA A 91 8.76 14.94 -16.05
C ALA A 91 7.63 14.03 -15.55
N VAL A 92 7.64 13.75 -14.25
CA VAL A 92 6.52 13.14 -13.55
C VAL A 92 5.43 14.21 -13.47
N SER A 93 4.42 14.14 -14.35
CA SER A 93 3.16 14.85 -14.13
C SER A 93 2.55 14.30 -12.84
N LEU A 94 2.76 15.01 -11.74
CA LEU A 94 2.15 14.70 -10.47
C LEU A 94 0.64 14.91 -10.62
N PRO A 95 -0.19 13.94 -10.21
CA PRO A 95 -1.64 14.12 -10.23
C PRO A 95 -2.01 15.42 -9.49
N ASP A 96 -3.11 16.05 -9.90
CA ASP A 96 -3.59 17.26 -9.22
C ASP A 96 -4.00 16.89 -7.79
N VAL A 97 -3.11 17.20 -6.85
CA VAL A 97 -3.23 16.80 -5.45
C VAL A 97 -3.96 17.92 -4.73
N ASP A 98 -5.18 17.63 -4.30
CA ASP A 98 -5.91 18.50 -3.37
C ASP A 98 -5.13 18.61 -2.06
N TRP A 99 -4.29 19.64 -1.96
CA TRP A 99 -3.43 19.88 -0.81
C TRP A 99 -4.23 20.05 0.48
N ARG A 100 -5.48 20.54 0.40
CA ARG A 100 -6.34 20.69 1.58
C ARG A 100 -6.74 19.32 2.11
N ALA A 101 -7.10 18.40 1.22
CA ALA A 101 -7.35 17.01 1.59
C ALA A 101 -6.10 16.33 2.15
N VAL A 102 -4.92 16.56 1.55
CA VAL A 102 -3.65 16.02 2.05
C VAL A 102 -3.32 16.56 3.44
N LEU A 103 -3.45 17.87 3.67
CA LEU A 103 -3.21 18.45 5.00
C LEU A 103 -4.23 17.98 6.02
N ALA A 104 -5.50 17.84 5.65
CA ALA A 104 -6.52 17.32 6.55
C ALA A 104 -6.21 15.87 6.95
N LEU A 105 -5.80 15.03 6.00
CA LEU A 105 -5.37 13.66 6.27
C LEU A 105 -4.09 13.64 7.12
N ALA A 106 -3.11 14.48 6.80
CA ALA A 106 -1.87 14.60 7.57
C ALA A 106 -2.17 15.02 9.02
N GLY A 107 -3.09 15.96 9.24
CA GLY A 107 -3.56 16.34 10.56
C GLY A 107 -4.27 15.21 11.30
N ALA A 108 -5.11 14.44 10.61
CA ALA A 108 -5.78 13.27 11.19
C ALA A 108 -4.80 12.15 11.57
N LEU A 109 -3.81 11.87 10.72
CA LEU A 109 -2.74 10.92 11.01
C LEU A 109 -1.80 11.42 12.12
N ALA A 110 -1.53 12.73 12.18
CA ALA A 110 -0.79 13.33 13.28
C ALA A 110 -1.53 13.16 14.61
N LEU A 111 -2.87 13.28 14.62
CA LEU A 111 -3.66 12.98 15.82
C LEU A 111 -3.53 11.50 16.24
N VAL A 112 -3.54 10.57 15.29
CA VAL A 112 -3.23 9.15 15.58
C VAL A 112 -1.84 9.05 16.24
N ALA A 113 -0.80 9.62 15.64
CA ALA A 113 0.54 9.59 16.20
C ALA A 113 0.60 10.19 17.63
N VAL A 114 0.01 11.37 17.83
CA VAL A 114 -0.06 12.05 19.13
C VAL A 114 -0.71 11.17 20.18
N THR A 115 -1.86 10.57 19.88
CA THR A 115 -2.58 9.71 20.83
C THR A 115 -1.84 8.42 21.14
N ARG A 116 -0.99 7.90 20.23
CA ARG A 116 -0.16 6.70 20.51
C ARG A 116 1.13 7.02 21.26
N VAL A 117 1.69 8.21 21.07
CA VAL A 117 3.03 8.56 21.55
C VAL A 117 3.00 9.37 22.84
N VAL A 118 2.23 10.47 22.88
CA VAL A 118 2.38 11.49 23.92
C VAL A 118 2.07 10.94 25.32
N PHE A 119 1.01 10.15 25.46
CA PHE A 119 0.62 9.58 26.76
C PHE A 119 1.56 8.47 27.24
N MET A 120 2.33 7.86 26.35
CA MET A 120 3.24 6.76 26.65
C MET A 120 4.71 7.17 26.69
N TRP A 121 5.06 8.37 26.23
CA TRP A 121 6.45 8.80 26.10
C TRP A 121 7.25 8.64 27.39
N GLY A 122 6.76 9.23 28.49
CA GLY A 122 7.45 9.17 29.78
C GLY A 122 7.39 7.80 30.46
N SER A 123 6.47 6.93 30.05
CA SER A 123 6.40 5.56 30.59
C SER A 123 7.36 4.62 29.87
N VAL A 124 7.68 4.90 28.60
CA VAL A 124 8.58 4.12 27.74
C VAL A 124 10.02 4.61 27.85
N PHE A 125 10.27 5.91 27.68
CA PHE A 125 11.62 6.47 27.72
C PHE A 125 11.90 7.03 29.12
N ARG A 126 12.57 6.23 29.95
CA ARG A 126 12.89 6.55 31.36
C ARG A 126 14.39 6.75 31.55
N GLY A 127 14.85 7.98 31.33
CA GLY A 127 16.28 8.30 31.38
C GLY A 127 17.03 7.53 30.29
N GLU A 128 18.04 6.75 30.67
CA GLU A 128 18.81 5.92 29.75
C GLU A 128 18.16 4.56 29.44
N HIS A 129 17.04 4.25 30.12
CA HIS A 129 16.36 2.97 29.97
C HIS A 129 15.09 3.11 29.14
N MET A 130 14.89 2.15 28.26
CA MET A 130 13.64 1.98 27.52
C MET A 130 12.85 0.82 28.11
N VAL A 131 11.63 1.12 28.55
CA VAL A 131 10.73 0.19 29.23
C VAL A 131 9.55 -0.10 28.32
N LEU A 132 9.45 -1.33 27.82
CA LEU A 132 8.30 -1.75 27.03
C LEU A 132 7.08 -1.94 27.92
N ALA A 133 5.89 -1.67 27.39
CA ALA A 133 4.63 -1.70 28.11
C ALA A 133 4.06 -3.13 28.17
N GLY A 134 3.65 -3.58 29.36
CA GLY A 134 3.14 -4.93 29.56
C GLY A 134 4.25 -6.00 29.59
N ASN A 135 3.87 -7.27 29.43
CA ASN A 135 4.79 -8.41 29.54
C ASN A 135 5.22 -8.95 28.17
N ASP A 136 4.27 -9.10 27.25
CA ASP A 136 4.49 -9.76 25.96
C ASP A 136 5.58 -9.07 25.11
N PRO A 137 5.67 -7.72 25.07
CA PRO A 137 6.77 -7.04 24.36
C PRO A 137 8.17 -7.42 24.86
N TRP A 138 8.34 -7.81 26.13
CA TRP A 138 9.61 -8.31 26.64
C TRP A 138 9.93 -9.72 26.14
N GLY A 139 8.90 -10.55 25.91
CA GLY A 139 9.05 -11.83 25.23
C GLY A 139 9.53 -11.63 23.78
N TYR A 140 8.91 -10.72 23.03
CA TYR A 140 9.38 -10.38 21.69
C TYR A 140 10.78 -9.77 21.68
N ARG A 141 11.10 -8.92 22.65
CA ARG A 141 12.46 -8.39 22.81
C ARG A 141 13.48 -9.49 22.98
N TYR A 142 13.21 -10.46 23.84
CA TYR A 142 14.07 -11.63 23.98
C TYR A 142 14.26 -12.35 22.64
N TYR A 143 13.19 -12.64 21.89
CA TYR A 143 13.33 -13.31 20.59
C TYR A 143 14.13 -12.50 19.57
N VAL A 144 13.88 -11.20 19.49
CA VAL A 144 14.63 -10.29 18.60
C VAL A 144 16.10 -10.26 18.98
N GLU A 145 16.44 -10.14 20.27
CA GLU A 145 17.83 -10.16 20.74
C GLU A 145 18.50 -11.51 20.46
N GLN A 146 17.78 -12.63 20.59
CA GLN A 146 18.29 -13.95 20.22
C GLN A 146 18.55 -14.08 18.71
N MET A 147 17.72 -13.47 17.86
CA MET A 147 17.94 -13.43 16.41
C MET A 147 19.14 -12.55 16.04
N LEU A 148 19.28 -11.39 16.68
CA LEU A 148 20.42 -10.47 16.49
C LEU A 148 21.74 -11.07 16.96
N ALA A 149 21.70 -11.90 18.02
CA ALA A 149 22.88 -12.61 18.51
C ALA A 149 23.22 -13.86 17.69
N ALA A 150 22.26 -14.37 16.91
CA ALA A 150 22.49 -15.48 16.01
C ALA A 150 23.14 -14.96 14.71
N ASP A 151 24.07 -15.73 14.15
CA ASP A 151 24.74 -15.41 12.88
C ASP A 151 23.79 -15.68 11.69
N LEU A 152 22.66 -14.99 11.68
CA LEU A 152 21.60 -15.11 10.68
C LEU A 152 21.77 -13.98 9.68
N SER A 153 21.90 -14.31 8.40
CA SER A 153 21.80 -13.30 7.35
C SER A 153 20.34 -12.89 7.14
N PRO A 154 19.98 -11.59 7.21
CA PRO A 154 18.60 -11.08 7.07
C PRO A 154 17.86 -11.51 5.81
N LEU A 155 18.60 -11.75 4.73
CA LEU A 155 18.06 -12.11 3.41
C LEU A 155 18.26 -13.59 3.06
N ALA A 156 18.91 -14.36 3.94
CA ALA A 156 19.07 -15.80 3.76
C ALA A 156 17.90 -16.56 4.39
N PHE A 157 16.78 -16.68 3.66
CA PHE A 157 15.55 -17.32 4.15
C PHE A 157 15.72 -18.75 4.70
N GLY A 158 16.79 -19.45 4.32
CA GLY A 158 17.14 -20.77 4.87
C GLY A 158 17.45 -20.74 6.37
N SER A 159 18.24 -19.76 6.83
CA SER A 159 18.62 -19.63 8.25
C SER A 159 17.43 -19.17 9.11
N LEU A 160 16.53 -18.37 8.53
CA LEU A 160 15.29 -17.95 9.15
C LEU A 160 14.38 -19.15 9.47
N THR A 161 14.30 -20.12 8.56
CA THR A 161 13.46 -21.32 8.73
C THR A 161 13.97 -22.20 9.85
N GLU A 162 15.30 -22.32 10.00
CA GLU A 162 15.92 -23.07 11.10
C GLU A 162 15.63 -22.43 12.46
N PHE A 163 15.80 -21.10 12.56
CA PHE A 163 15.50 -20.36 13.79
C PHE A 163 14.02 -20.45 14.17
N LEU A 164 13.10 -20.22 13.23
CA LEU A 164 11.66 -20.34 13.47
C LEU A 164 11.26 -21.79 13.81
N GLY A 165 11.94 -22.78 13.22
CA GLY A 165 11.75 -24.20 13.47
C GLY A 165 12.10 -24.65 14.89
N THR A 166 12.88 -23.86 15.64
CA THR A 166 13.20 -24.14 17.06
C THR A 166 11.97 -24.06 17.98
N GLY A 167 10.86 -23.48 17.50
CA GLY A 167 9.65 -23.24 18.29
C GLY A 167 9.85 -22.17 19.37
N LEU A 168 10.98 -21.47 19.36
CA LEU A 168 11.24 -20.35 20.25
C LEU A 168 10.32 -19.18 19.90
N ALA A 169 10.19 -18.81 18.62
CA ALA A 169 9.31 -17.72 18.20
C ALA A 169 7.83 -18.16 18.14
N GLN A 170 6.94 -17.34 18.69
CA GLN A 170 5.52 -17.27 18.29
C GLN A 170 5.36 -16.05 17.39
N ASP A 171 4.31 -15.99 16.58
CA ASP A 171 3.97 -14.82 15.74
C ASP A 171 5.13 -14.39 14.84
N HIS A 172 5.59 -15.35 14.03
CA HIS A 172 6.85 -15.30 13.28
C HIS A 172 7.02 -14.00 12.50
N LEU A 173 5.95 -13.52 11.85
CA LEU A 173 6.02 -12.28 11.07
C LEU A 173 6.40 -11.07 11.93
N TYR A 174 5.80 -10.94 13.11
CA TYR A 174 6.05 -9.80 13.99
C TYR A 174 7.50 -9.80 14.47
N VAL A 175 8.01 -10.95 14.91
CA VAL A 175 9.39 -11.09 15.38
C VAL A 175 10.39 -10.79 14.27
N VAL A 176 10.16 -11.33 13.06
CA VAL A 176 11.07 -11.13 11.90
C VAL A 176 11.10 -9.66 11.49
N VAL A 177 9.96 -8.99 11.42
CA VAL A 177 9.91 -7.56 11.08
C VAL A 177 10.57 -6.71 12.17
N ALA A 178 10.38 -7.05 13.45
CA ALA A 178 11.06 -6.38 14.56
C ALA A 178 12.57 -6.59 14.55
N TRP A 179 13.03 -7.79 14.20
CA TRP A 179 14.45 -8.09 13.99
C TRP A 179 15.04 -7.27 12.84
N TRP A 180 14.41 -7.27 11.66
CA TRP A 180 14.88 -6.45 10.54
C TRP A 180 14.91 -4.96 10.86
N ALA A 181 13.91 -4.46 11.58
CA ALA A 181 13.89 -3.09 12.04
C ALA A 181 15.03 -2.81 13.03
N ALA A 182 15.32 -3.72 13.95
CA ALA A 182 16.43 -3.59 14.89
C ALA A 182 17.79 -3.62 14.19
N GLU A 183 18.00 -4.55 13.24
CA GLU A 183 19.20 -4.61 12.39
C GLU A 183 19.44 -3.26 11.68
N LEU A 184 18.41 -2.74 11.02
CA LEU A 184 18.48 -1.45 10.31
C LEU A 184 18.83 -0.27 11.23
N LEU A 185 18.39 -0.32 12.48
CA LEU A 185 18.58 0.74 13.47
C LEU A 185 19.86 0.59 14.31
N GLY A 186 20.67 -0.45 14.08
CA GLY A 186 21.97 -0.63 14.75
C GLY A 186 22.10 -1.89 15.62
N GLY A 187 21.26 -2.91 15.39
CA GLY A 187 21.37 -4.23 16.01
C GLY A 187 20.79 -4.30 17.43
N THR A 188 21.41 -5.11 18.31
CA THR A 188 20.91 -5.41 19.66
C THR A 188 20.52 -4.19 20.50
N PRO A 189 21.30 -3.09 20.54
CA PRO A 189 20.91 -1.89 21.28
C PRO A 189 19.60 -1.26 20.80
N ALA A 190 19.24 -1.47 19.52
CA ALA A 190 18.04 -0.91 18.90
C ALA A 190 16.81 -1.84 18.99
N ALA A 191 16.93 -3.04 19.55
CA ALA A 191 15.83 -4.02 19.62
C ALA A 191 14.57 -3.44 20.29
N GLY A 192 14.73 -2.78 21.43
CA GLY A 192 13.59 -2.16 22.10
C GLY A 192 13.02 -0.96 21.34
N LEU A 193 13.82 -0.26 20.53
CA LEU A 193 13.37 0.91 19.78
C LEU A 193 12.48 0.46 18.62
N ALA A 194 12.89 -0.60 17.93
CA ALA A 194 12.08 -1.27 16.92
C ALA A 194 10.73 -1.71 17.50
N LEU A 195 10.73 -2.42 18.62
CA LEU A 195 9.52 -2.88 19.29
C LEU A 195 8.65 -1.74 19.82
N ALA A 196 9.25 -0.63 20.26
CA ALA A 196 8.49 0.51 20.76
C ALA A 196 7.72 1.22 19.65
N TRP A 197 8.30 1.35 18.45
CA TRP A 197 7.73 2.14 17.35
C TRP A 197 6.90 1.34 16.34
N LEU A 198 7.16 0.04 16.17
CA LEU A 198 6.35 -0.83 15.31
C LEU A 198 4.83 -0.74 15.52
N PRO A 199 4.29 -0.74 16.76
CA PRO A 199 2.85 -0.58 16.97
C PRO A 199 2.33 0.78 16.47
N VAL A 200 3.11 1.85 16.63
CA VAL A 200 2.74 3.21 16.18
C VAL A 200 2.71 3.27 14.65
N ILE A 201 3.72 2.71 13.99
CA ILE A 201 3.78 2.63 12.52
C ILE A 201 2.59 1.82 12.00
N SER A 202 2.29 0.68 12.63
CA SER A 202 1.15 -0.16 12.27
C SER A 202 -0.18 0.58 12.44
N ALA A 203 -0.34 1.40 13.49
CA ALA A 203 -1.53 2.24 13.67
C ALA A 203 -1.70 3.27 12.55
N LEU A 204 -0.61 3.92 12.13
CA LEU A 204 -0.66 4.93 11.06
C LEU A 204 -1.01 4.30 9.71
N LEU A 205 -0.42 3.14 9.38
CA LEU A 205 -0.75 2.39 8.18
C LEU A 205 -2.20 1.89 8.21
N THR A 206 -2.67 1.39 9.36
CA THR A 206 -4.07 1.00 9.55
C THR A 206 -5.00 2.19 9.35
N ALA A 207 -4.70 3.35 9.94
CA ALA A 207 -5.50 4.56 9.80
C ALA A 207 -5.54 5.05 8.35
N LEU A 208 -4.43 5.00 7.62
CA LEU A 208 -4.38 5.34 6.20
C LEU A 208 -5.28 4.39 5.39
N LEU A 209 -5.23 3.08 5.64
CA LEU A 209 -6.09 2.12 4.94
C LEU A 209 -7.57 2.33 5.28
N VAL A 210 -7.91 2.66 6.53
CA VAL A 210 -9.27 3.02 6.94
C VAL A 210 -9.75 4.27 6.21
N TYR A 211 -8.91 5.31 6.09
CA TYR A 211 -9.23 6.50 5.29
C TYR A 211 -9.52 6.12 3.84
N LEU A 212 -8.61 5.38 3.21
CA LEU A 212 -8.74 4.98 1.80
C LEU A 212 -10.00 4.14 1.57
N LEU A 213 -10.30 3.21 2.47
CA LEU A 213 -11.48 2.37 2.38
C LEU A 213 -12.76 3.19 2.54
N ALA A 214 -12.88 3.99 3.61
CA ALA A 214 -14.09 4.75 3.91
C ALA A 214 -14.34 5.87 2.88
N ALA A 215 -13.30 6.59 2.46
CA ALA A 215 -13.43 7.66 1.47
C ALA A 215 -13.83 7.12 0.09
N ARG A 216 -13.33 5.94 -0.31
CA ARG A 216 -13.72 5.31 -1.58
C ARG A 216 -15.10 4.67 -1.51
N LEU A 217 -15.42 3.96 -0.42
CA LEU A 217 -16.70 3.29 -0.25
C LEU A 217 -17.87 4.28 -0.24
N THR A 218 -17.66 5.48 0.31
CA THR A 218 -18.69 6.51 0.43
C THR A 218 -18.58 7.62 -0.59
N THR A 219 -17.52 7.61 -1.41
CA THR A 219 -17.14 8.72 -2.31
C THR A 219 -17.03 10.08 -1.59
N ASP A 220 -16.84 10.08 -0.26
CA ASP A 220 -16.73 11.29 0.56
C ASP A 220 -15.47 11.25 1.46
N ARG A 221 -14.54 12.16 1.19
CA ARG A 221 -13.30 12.34 1.96
C ARG A 221 -13.56 12.71 3.41
N ARG A 222 -14.66 13.40 3.72
CA ARG A 222 -15.03 13.82 5.08
C ARG A 222 -15.35 12.61 5.93
N ILE A 223 -16.03 11.62 5.38
CA ILE A 223 -16.32 10.36 6.06
C ILE A 223 -15.01 9.60 6.32
N GLY A 224 -14.11 9.55 5.33
CA GLY A 224 -12.78 8.98 5.53
C GLY A 224 -12.00 9.65 6.68
N LEU A 225 -11.98 10.99 6.72
CA LEU A 225 -11.34 11.73 7.81
C LEU A 225 -12.02 11.45 9.16
N ALA A 226 -13.34 11.47 9.22
CA ALA A 226 -14.10 11.15 10.43
C ALA A 226 -13.81 9.73 10.93
N SER A 227 -13.68 8.74 10.04
CA SER A 227 -13.30 7.37 10.39
C SER A 227 -11.90 7.31 11.02
N VAL A 228 -10.92 8.05 10.49
CA VAL A 228 -9.57 8.15 11.09
C VAL A 228 -9.62 8.78 12.47
N LEU A 229 -10.35 9.89 12.63
CA LEU A 229 -10.48 10.57 13.93
C LEU A 229 -11.14 9.66 14.98
N MET A 230 -12.17 8.91 14.59
CA MET A 230 -12.83 7.92 15.45
C MET A 230 -11.89 6.76 15.81
N LEU A 231 -11.09 6.26 14.85
CA LEU A 231 -10.08 5.23 15.12
C LEU A 231 -8.96 5.75 16.04
N ALA A 232 -8.55 7.01 15.86
CA ALA A 232 -7.54 7.66 16.71
C ALA A 232 -7.98 7.66 18.18
N LEU A 233 -9.26 7.89 18.44
CA LEU A 233 -9.83 8.00 19.79
C LEU A 233 -10.38 6.69 20.35
N THR A 234 -10.52 5.63 19.54
CA THR A 234 -10.98 4.32 20.00
C THR A 234 -10.01 3.73 21.05
N PRO A 235 -10.40 3.61 22.34
CA PRO A 235 -9.44 3.31 23.41
C PRO A 235 -8.75 1.95 23.27
N VAL A 236 -9.47 0.92 22.84
CA VAL A 236 -8.91 -0.44 22.69
C VAL A 236 -7.81 -0.45 21.64
N HIS A 237 -8.08 0.12 20.45
CA HIS A 237 -7.07 0.25 19.41
C HIS A 237 -5.92 1.15 19.86
N ALA A 238 -6.20 2.23 20.58
CA ALA A 238 -5.19 3.14 21.10
C ALA A 238 -4.18 2.44 22.02
N ASN A 239 -4.67 1.64 22.98
CA ASN A 239 -3.80 0.92 23.91
C ASN A 239 -2.97 -0.17 23.21
N LEU A 240 -3.58 -0.94 22.31
CA LEU A 240 -2.92 -2.06 21.63
C LEU A 240 -1.96 -1.62 20.52
N THR A 241 -1.94 -0.34 20.17
CA THR A 241 -1.03 0.24 19.19
C THR A 241 -0.22 1.41 19.75
N ALA A 242 -0.17 1.53 21.07
CA ALA A 242 0.55 2.60 21.74
C ALA A 242 2.07 2.39 21.65
N LEU A 243 2.82 3.48 21.76
CA LEU A 243 4.27 3.44 21.87
C LEU A 243 4.69 2.50 23.01
N GLY A 244 5.65 1.62 22.75
CA GLY A 244 6.18 0.67 23.73
C GLY A 244 5.33 -0.58 23.91
N PHE A 245 4.11 -0.65 23.37
CA PHE A 245 3.28 -1.86 23.37
C PHE A 245 3.61 -2.72 22.15
N GLY A 246 4.88 -3.15 22.07
CA GLY A 246 5.44 -3.89 20.94
C GLY A 246 4.94 -5.32 20.87
N ASP A 247 3.71 -5.50 20.40
CA ASP A 247 3.01 -6.78 20.33
C ASP A 247 2.36 -7.01 18.96
N HIS A 248 2.13 -8.27 18.61
CA HIS A 248 1.58 -8.73 17.34
C HIS A 248 0.13 -8.26 17.08
N HIS A 249 -0.60 -7.84 18.11
CA HIS A 249 -1.94 -7.26 17.99
C HIS A 249 -1.99 -6.09 16.99
N ALA A 250 -0.97 -5.24 16.97
CA ALA A 250 -0.88 -4.12 16.03
C ALA A 250 -0.84 -4.60 14.57
N PHE A 251 -0.20 -5.75 14.32
CA PHE A 251 -0.15 -6.36 13.00
C PHE A 251 -1.51 -6.92 12.59
N TYR A 252 -2.29 -7.49 13.52
CA TYR A 252 -3.63 -7.96 13.19
C TYR A 252 -4.52 -6.84 12.64
N TYR A 253 -4.50 -5.65 13.26
CA TYR A 253 -5.26 -4.51 12.73
C TYR A 253 -4.79 -4.11 11.34
N LEU A 254 -3.47 -4.05 11.12
CA LEU A 254 -2.91 -3.67 9.83
C LEU A 254 -3.29 -4.67 8.72
N TRP A 255 -2.97 -5.95 8.93
CA TRP A 255 -3.14 -6.96 7.89
C TRP A 255 -4.61 -7.28 7.61
N LEU A 256 -5.47 -7.25 8.63
CA LEU A 256 -6.91 -7.38 8.44
C LEU A 256 -7.47 -6.23 7.61
N THR A 257 -7.08 -4.99 7.93
CA THR A 257 -7.54 -3.80 7.20
C THR A 257 -7.00 -3.79 5.77
N LEU A 258 -5.75 -4.24 5.57
CA LEU A 258 -5.17 -4.40 4.23
C LEU A 258 -5.96 -5.42 3.41
N THR A 259 -6.30 -6.57 3.99
CA THR A 259 -7.13 -7.58 3.33
C THR A 259 -8.52 -7.03 2.99
N ALA A 260 -9.16 -6.30 3.90
CA ALA A 260 -10.45 -5.66 3.62
C ALA A 260 -10.35 -4.64 2.48
N TYR A 261 -9.32 -3.80 2.49
CA TYR A 261 -9.06 -2.83 1.43
C TYR A 261 -8.77 -3.50 0.07
N ALA A 262 -7.97 -4.56 0.07
CA ALA A 262 -7.68 -5.34 -1.13
C ALA A 262 -8.93 -5.99 -1.73
N LEU A 263 -9.79 -6.58 -0.89
CA LEU A 263 -11.09 -7.12 -1.30
C LEU A 263 -12.00 -6.02 -1.85
N PHE A 264 -12.03 -4.85 -1.23
CA PHE A 264 -12.79 -3.70 -1.74
C PHE A 264 -12.32 -3.28 -3.14
N VAL A 265 -11.01 -3.20 -3.39
CA VAL A 265 -10.47 -2.89 -4.71
C VAL A 265 -10.90 -3.93 -5.75
N ILE A 266 -10.79 -5.23 -5.42
CA ILE A 266 -11.20 -6.30 -6.34
C ILE A 266 -12.72 -6.26 -6.60
N ALA A 267 -13.52 -6.03 -5.55
CA ALA A 267 -14.98 -5.99 -5.64
C ALA A 267 -15.48 -4.82 -6.49
N THR A 268 -14.86 -3.64 -6.35
CA THR A 268 -15.20 -2.46 -7.15
C THR A 268 -14.86 -2.64 -8.62
N GLU A 269 -13.71 -3.26 -8.94
CA GLU A 269 -13.36 -3.64 -10.32
C GLU A 269 -14.34 -4.67 -10.91
N TYR A 270 -14.76 -5.65 -10.10
CA TYR A 270 -15.76 -6.64 -10.50
C TYR A 270 -17.12 -6.01 -10.81
N GLU A 271 -17.62 -5.16 -9.91
CA GLU A 271 -18.90 -4.47 -10.08
C GLU A 271 -18.87 -3.55 -11.30
N SER A 272 -17.78 -2.81 -11.50
CA SER A 272 -17.59 -1.97 -12.67
C SER A 272 -17.61 -2.77 -13.97
N ALA A 273 -16.98 -3.96 -14.00
CA ALA A 273 -17.02 -4.84 -15.16
C ALA A 273 -18.44 -5.38 -15.44
N VAL A 274 -19.18 -5.79 -14.40
CA VAL A 274 -20.57 -6.24 -14.54
C VAL A 274 -21.46 -5.12 -15.11
N LEU A 275 -21.32 -3.90 -14.60
CA LEU A 275 -22.12 -2.75 -15.02
C LEU A 275 -21.78 -2.28 -16.45
N MET A 276 -20.49 -2.22 -16.80
CA MET A 276 -20.03 -1.66 -18.07
C MET A 276 -19.99 -2.68 -19.22
N ARG A 277 -19.65 -3.94 -18.95
CA ARG A 277 -19.41 -4.97 -19.98
C ARG A 277 -20.45 -6.08 -20.01
N GLY A 278 -21.28 -6.20 -18.96
CA GLY A 278 -22.30 -7.24 -18.86
C GLY A 278 -21.75 -8.66 -18.68
N ASP A 279 -20.43 -8.82 -18.52
CA ASP A 279 -19.80 -10.09 -18.19
C ASP A 279 -19.31 -10.11 -16.74
N GLY A 280 -19.69 -11.14 -15.99
CA GLY A 280 -19.30 -11.32 -14.58
C GLY A 280 -17.85 -11.76 -14.41
N ARG A 281 -16.92 -11.18 -15.17
CA ARG A 281 -15.49 -11.53 -15.18
C ARG A 281 -14.66 -10.37 -14.67
N LEU A 282 -13.71 -10.69 -13.78
CA LEU A 282 -12.74 -9.72 -13.29
C LEU A 282 -11.87 -9.21 -14.45
N PRO A 283 -11.75 -7.88 -14.63
CA PRO A 283 -10.90 -7.32 -15.65
C PRO A 283 -9.43 -7.53 -15.27
N SER A 284 -8.56 -7.80 -16.24
CA SER A 284 -7.11 -7.86 -16.09
C SER A 284 -6.47 -6.47 -15.96
N SER A 285 -7.10 -5.58 -15.17
CA SER A 285 -6.62 -4.22 -14.92
C SER A 285 -5.46 -4.21 -13.93
N ARG A 286 -4.66 -3.13 -13.92
CA ARG A 286 -3.60 -2.92 -12.93
C ARG A 286 -4.17 -2.91 -11.51
N ALA A 287 -5.37 -2.36 -11.31
CA ALA A 287 -6.05 -2.31 -10.02
C ALA A 287 -6.45 -3.71 -9.53
N THR A 288 -6.98 -4.57 -10.39
CA THR A 288 -7.27 -5.97 -10.05
C THR A 288 -6.02 -6.72 -9.62
N TRP A 289 -4.92 -6.59 -10.37
CA TRP A 289 -3.65 -7.24 -10.01
C TRP A 289 -3.05 -6.68 -8.72
N ALA A 290 -3.10 -5.37 -8.51
CA ALA A 290 -2.68 -4.75 -7.26
C ALA A 290 -3.53 -5.25 -6.08
N GLY A 291 -4.85 -5.28 -6.23
CA GLY A 291 -5.77 -5.84 -5.24
C GLY A 291 -5.46 -7.31 -4.94
N ALA A 292 -5.25 -8.14 -5.95
CA ALA A 292 -4.89 -9.55 -5.79
C ALA A 292 -3.55 -9.73 -5.05
N ALA A 293 -2.53 -8.93 -5.39
CA ALA A 293 -1.24 -8.95 -4.71
C ALA A 293 -1.37 -8.54 -3.24
N LEU A 294 -2.05 -7.43 -2.96
CA LEU A 294 -2.30 -6.96 -1.59
C LEU A 294 -3.11 -7.98 -0.77
N LEU A 295 -4.09 -8.64 -1.40
CA LEU A 295 -4.87 -9.71 -0.79
C LEU A 295 -3.99 -10.90 -0.41
N GLY A 296 -3.14 -11.35 -1.34
CA GLY A 296 -2.17 -12.42 -1.09
C GLY A 296 -1.22 -12.07 0.06
N ILE A 297 -0.66 -10.86 0.05
CA ILE A 297 0.20 -10.35 1.14
C ILE A 297 -0.55 -10.37 2.47
N GLY A 298 -1.77 -9.83 2.53
CA GLY A 298 -2.56 -9.77 3.76
C GLY A 298 -2.90 -11.16 4.32
N ILE A 299 -3.23 -12.13 3.46
CA ILE A 299 -3.54 -13.51 3.87
C ILE A 299 -2.28 -14.23 4.37
N ILE A 300 -1.17 -14.10 3.65
CA ILE A 300 0.11 -14.70 4.06
C ILE A 300 0.54 -14.10 5.41
N ALA A 301 0.44 -12.78 5.55
CA ALA A 301 0.82 -12.09 6.77
C ALA A 301 0.00 -12.54 7.98
N GLN A 302 -1.33 -12.63 7.84
CA GLN A 302 -2.21 -13.15 8.89
C GLN A 302 -1.92 -14.62 9.24
N SER A 303 -1.58 -15.43 8.24
CA SER A 303 -1.23 -16.84 8.45
C SER A 303 0.07 -17.00 9.25
N LEU A 304 1.08 -16.16 8.94
CA LEU A 304 2.36 -16.12 9.66
C LEU A 304 2.23 -15.49 11.06
N ALA A 305 1.28 -14.58 11.26
CA ALA A 305 0.98 -13.97 12.54
C ALA A 305 0.17 -14.89 13.49
N ARG A 306 -0.25 -16.09 13.05
CA ARG A 306 -1.02 -17.04 13.87
C ARG A 306 -0.35 -18.41 13.99
N TYR A 307 0.82 -18.61 13.39
CA TYR A 307 1.47 -19.91 13.39
C TYR A 307 2.12 -20.19 14.75
N SER A 308 1.34 -20.74 15.70
CA SER A 308 1.88 -21.38 16.88
C SER A 308 2.31 -22.80 16.52
N ILE A 309 3.60 -23.12 16.53
CA ILE A 309 4.03 -24.53 16.51
C ILE A 309 3.44 -25.18 17.77
N SER A 310 2.41 -26.01 17.57
CA SER A 310 1.73 -26.68 18.67
C SER A 310 2.77 -27.44 19.51
N ARG A 311 2.88 -27.08 20.80
CA ARG A 311 3.79 -27.68 21.80
C ARG A 311 3.46 -29.15 22.12
N ARG A 312 3.11 -29.98 21.14
CA ARG A 312 2.83 -31.42 21.34
C ARG A 312 4.09 -32.29 21.35
N ARG A 313 5.30 -31.74 21.08
CA ARG A 313 6.56 -32.51 21.05
C ARG A 313 7.53 -32.27 22.21
N LEU A 314 7.13 -31.60 23.29
CA LEU A 314 7.99 -31.38 24.47
C LEU A 314 7.45 -32.04 25.76
N ARG A 315 6.62 -33.09 25.64
CA ARG A 315 6.14 -33.88 26.79
C ARG A 315 6.88 -35.19 27.05
N ASP A 316 7.89 -35.52 26.26
CA ASP A 316 8.74 -36.67 26.53
C ASP A 316 10.11 -36.19 27.00
N PRO A 317 10.42 -36.24 28.32
CA PRO A 317 11.79 -36.13 28.76
C PRO A 317 12.58 -37.33 28.20
N PRO A 318 13.86 -37.17 27.84
CA PRO A 318 14.69 -38.28 27.39
C PRO A 318 14.73 -39.34 28.50
N ARG A 319 14.12 -40.50 28.23
CA ARG A 319 14.26 -41.69 29.08
C ARG A 319 15.68 -42.21 28.94
N ASN A 320 16.30 -42.44 30.09
CA ASN A 320 17.51 -43.23 30.33
C ASN A 320 18.85 -42.63 29.89
N LEU A 321 19.52 -41.99 30.86
CA LEU A 321 20.95 -42.24 31.10
C LEU A 321 21.20 -42.38 32.62
N GLY A 322 21.63 -43.59 33.03
CA GLY A 322 22.48 -43.81 34.20
C GLY A 322 21.83 -43.83 35.58
N ARG A 323 21.28 -44.98 36.00
CA ARG A 323 21.23 -45.32 37.43
C ARG A 323 22.66 -45.53 37.93
N SER A 324 23.24 -44.54 38.61
CA SER A 324 24.38 -44.77 39.51
C SER A 324 23.86 -44.81 40.95
N HIS A 325 24.01 -45.96 41.60
CA HIS A 325 23.80 -46.16 43.02
C HIS A 325 24.50 -45.08 43.86
N ARG A 326 23.76 -44.37 44.72
CA ARG A 326 24.33 -43.72 45.92
C ARG A 326 23.85 -44.48 47.15
N VAL A 327 24.79 -45.18 47.76
CA VAL A 327 24.72 -45.69 49.13
C VAL A 327 24.79 -44.48 50.06
N VAL A 328 23.83 -44.35 50.97
CA VAL A 328 23.83 -43.38 52.07
C VAL A 328 24.40 -44.09 53.31
N PRO A 329 25.47 -43.60 53.96
CA PRO A 329 25.83 -44.06 55.29
C PRO A 329 25.00 -43.30 56.33
N SER A 330 24.33 -44.04 57.22
CA SER A 330 23.72 -43.50 58.42
C SER A 330 24.80 -43.14 59.44
N VAL A 331 24.75 -41.93 59.96
CA VAL A 331 25.53 -41.51 61.14
C VAL A 331 24.57 -41.48 62.32
N ARG A 332 25.00 -42.15 63.40
CA ARG A 332 24.40 -42.16 64.73
C ARG A 332 24.64 -40.84 65.45
#